data_AF-A0A6B3KQH0-F1
#
_entry.id   AF-A0A6B3KQH0-F1
#
_cell.length_a   1.000
_cell.length_b   1.000
_cell.length_c   1.000
_cell.angle_alpha   90.00
_cell.angle_beta   90.00
_cell.angle_gamma   90.00
#
_symmetry.space_group_name_H-M   'P 1'
#
loop_
_entity.id
_entity.type
_entity.pdbx_description
1 polymer ?
#
loop_
_entity_poly.entity_id
_entity_poly.type
_entity_poly.pdbx_seq_one_letter_code
_entity_poly.pdbx_strand_id
1 'polypeptide(L)' 'VDATGNRLSAKVGTTTQIYSYPTDSHRLSAMAGVARTYDATGNTTAIGGTARQYTYDTTGRMTQARRAGAVTMNYRYNG' A
#
# COMPACT_ATOMS: atom_id res chain seq x y z
N VAL A 1 -0.84 -8.14 17.87
CA VAL A 1 0.08 -7.05 17.45
C VAL A 1 1.50 -7.49 17.75
N ASP A 2 2.51 -6.88 17.14
CA ASP A 2 3.90 -7.06 17.58
C ASP A 2 4.25 -6.14 18.76
N ALA A 3 5.50 -6.21 19.23
CA ALA A 3 6.01 -5.42 20.36
C ALA A 3 5.96 -3.89 20.14
N THR A 4 5.89 -3.45 18.88
CA THR A 4 5.82 -2.03 18.49
C THR A 4 4.41 -1.59 18.11
N GLY A 5 3.42 -2.48 18.23
CA GLY A 5 2.02 -2.19 17.98
C GLY A 5 1.56 -2.44 16.54
N ASN A 6 2.39 -3.00 15.64
CA ASN A 6 1.92 -3.34 14.31
C ASN A 6 0.89 -4.48 14.40
N ARG A 7 -0.21 -4.36 13.66
CA ARG A 7 -1.24 -5.39 13.61
C ARG A 7 -0.72 -6.58 12.80
N LEU A 8 -0.59 -7.76 13.41
CA LEU A 8 -0.12 -8.97 12.72
C LEU A 8 -1.23 -9.79 12.05
N SER A 9 -2.46 -9.62 12.49
CA SER A 9 -3.62 -10.29 11.92
C SER A 9 -4.91 -9.52 12.16
N ALA A 10 -5.91 -9.78 11.31
CA ALA A 10 -7.29 -9.36 11.52
C ALA A 10 -8.23 -10.47 11.04
N LYS A 11 -9.33 -10.68 11.75
CA LYS A 11 -10.42 -11.53 11.26
C LYS A 11 -11.42 -10.66 10.51
N VAL A 12 -11.67 -10.96 9.24
CA VAL A 12 -12.64 -10.27 8.38
C VAL A 12 -13.62 -11.31 7.87
N GLY A 13 -14.86 -11.26 8.39
CA GLY A 13 -15.82 -12.34 8.21
C GLY A 13 -15.28 -13.65 8.82
N THR A 14 -15.21 -14.71 8.02
CA THR A 14 -14.64 -16.01 8.41
C THR A 14 -13.15 -16.13 8.12
N THR A 15 -12.54 -15.17 7.42
CA THR A 15 -11.16 -15.23 6.97
C THR A 15 -10.21 -14.51 7.93
N THR A 16 -9.08 -15.15 8.27
CA THR A 16 -7.96 -14.49 8.95
C THR A 16 -7.02 -13.89 7.91
N GLN A 17 -6.85 -12.57 7.95
CA GLN A 17 -5.89 -11.84 7.16
C GLN A 17 -4.60 -11.68 7.96
N ILE A 18 -3.48 -12.13 7.41
CA ILE A 18 -2.13 -11.96 8.01
C ILE A 18 -1.50 -10.69 7.46
N TYR A 19 -0.77 -9.97 8.30
CA TYR A 19 -0.07 -8.74 7.96
C TYR A 19 1.42 -8.93 8.22
N SER A 20 2.23 -8.67 7.20
CA SER A 20 3.69 -8.85 7.26
C SER A 20 4.38 -7.50 7.27
N TYR A 21 5.46 -7.39 8.04
CA TYR A 21 6.27 -6.20 8.17
C TYR A 21 7.76 -6.58 8.07
N PRO A 22 8.61 -5.74 7.46
CA PRO A 22 10.07 -5.86 7.58
C PRO A 22 10.52 -5.68 9.04
N THR A 23 11.69 -6.21 9.40
CA THR A 23 12.23 -6.08 10.77
C THR A 23 12.72 -4.68 11.10
N ASP A 24 12.99 -3.87 10.08
CA ASP A 24 13.55 -2.52 10.16
C ASP A 24 12.51 -1.43 9.83
N SER A 25 11.24 -1.80 9.62
CA SER A 25 10.21 -0.86 9.17
C SER A 25 8.81 -1.22 9.66
N HIS A 26 8.05 -0.21 10.05
CA HIS A 26 6.61 -0.34 10.35
C HIS A 26 5.72 -0.26 9.10
N ARG A 27 6.31 -0.24 7.90
CA ARG A 27 5.56 -0.27 6.65
C ARG A 27 5.05 -1.68 6.37
N LEU A 28 3.74 -1.82 6.17
CA LEU A 28 3.10 -3.08 5.83
C LEU A 28 3.65 -3.61 4.50
N SER A 29 4.40 -4.72 4.50
CA SER A 29 4.99 -5.28 3.27
C SER A 29 4.03 -6.20 2.53
N ALA A 30 3.13 -6.90 3.24
CA ALA A 30 2.11 -7.72 2.62
C ALA A 30 0.87 -7.89 3.51
N MET A 31 -0.28 -8.14 2.88
CA MET A 31 -1.53 -8.48 3.56
C MET A 31 -2.16 -9.70 2.87
N ALA A 32 -2.33 -10.79 3.61
CA ALA A 32 -2.78 -12.08 3.09
C ALA A 32 -2.00 -12.52 1.83
N GLY A 33 -0.68 -12.34 1.84
CA GLY A 33 0.21 -12.63 0.71
C GLY A 33 0.24 -11.58 -0.40
N VAL A 34 -0.64 -10.58 -0.37
CA VAL A 34 -0.64 -9.49 -1.36
C VAL A 34 0.39 -8.44 -0.97
N ALA A 35 1.48 -8.36 -1.73
CA ALA A 35 2.59 -7.44 -1.49
C ALA A 35 2.17 -5.97 -1.68
N ARG A 36 2.86 -5.09 -0.95
CA ARG A 36 2.79 -3.63 -1.08
C ARG A 36 4.18 -3.06 -1.31
N THR A 37 4.29 -2.08 -2.19
CA THR A 37 5.54 -1.34 -2.42
C THR A 37 5.35 0.12 -2.09
N TYR A 38 6.46 0.79 -1.77
CA TYR A 38 6.49 2.18 -1.36
C TYR A 38 7.58 2.92 -2.11
N ASP A 39 7.40 4.22 -2.31
CA ASP A 39 8.51 5.09 -2.70
C ASP A 39 9.41 5.44 -1.49
N ALA A 40 10.46 6.22 -1.74
CA ALA A 40 11.42 6.62 -0.71
C ALA A 40 10.77 7.42 0.42
N THR A 41 9.78 8.26 0.10
CA THR A 41 9.07 9.10 1.09
C THR A 41 7.96 8.35 1.82
N GLY A 42 7.61 7.14 1.38
CA GLY A 42 6.68 6.23 2.05
C GLY A 42 5.28 6.19 1.49
N ASN A 43 5.05 6.78 0.33
CA ASN A 43 3.78 6.64 -0.37
C ASN A 43 3.66 5.24 -0.96
N THR A 44 2.46 4.63 -0.89
CA THR A 44 2.22 3.30 -1.47
C THR A 44 2.20 3.37 -2.99
N THR A 45 3.15 2.76 -3.68
CA THR A 45 3.22 2.80 -5.15
C THR A 45 2.49 1.63 -5.80
N ALA A 46 2.34 0.50 -5.11
CA ALA A 46 1.60 -0.64 -5.64
C ALA A 46 1.01 -1.54 -4.54
N ILE A 47 -0.07 -2.24 -4.91
CA ILE A 47 -0.68 -3.32 -4.13
C ILE A 47 -0.93 -4.49 -5.09
N GLY A 48 -0.29 -5.63 -4.85
CA GLY A 48 -0.38 -6.81 -5.73
C GLY A 48 0.26 -6.57 -7.08
N GLY A 49 1.41 -5.89 -7.12
CA GLY A 49 2.13 -5.57 -8.35
C GLY A 49 1.30 -4.64 -9.25
N THR A 50 0.93 -5.10 -10.45
CA THR A 50 0.17 -4.28 -11.39
C THR A 50 -1.33 -4.22 -11.12
N ALA A 51 -1.84 -5.00 -10.15
CA ALA A 51 -3.25 -5.04 -9.81
C ALA A 51 -3.78 -3.66 -9.38
N ARG A 52 -2.99 -2.92 -8.60
CA ARG A 52 -3.23 -1.51 -8.26
C ARG A 52 -1.90 -0.78 -8.20
N GLN A 53 -1.78 0.34 -8.90
CA GLN A 53 -0.59 1.18 -8.88
C GLN A 53 -0.99 2.64 -8.67
N TYR A 54 -0.10 3.40 -8.03
CA TYR A 54 -0.33 4.80 -7.69
C TYR A 54 0.92 5.62 -8.02
N THR A 55 0.72 6.80 -8.61
CA THR A 55 1.80 7.78 -8.82
C THR A 55 1.55 8.99 -7.95
N TYR A 56 2.63 9.66 -7.57
CA TYR A 56 2.62 10.81 -6.68
C TYR A 56 3.40 11.95 -7.32
N ASP A 57 3.00 13.19 -7.03
CA ASP A 57 3.82 14.36 -7.30
C ASP A 57 4.93 14.54 -6.24
N THR A 58 5.76 15.57 -6.43
CA THR A 58 6.87 15.89 -5.53
C THR A 58 6.42 16.33 -4.13
N THR A 59 5.14 16.69 -3.95
CA THR A 59 4.56 17.04 -2.65
C THR A 59 3.98 15.82 -1.92
N GLY A 60 4.05 14.64 -2.54
CA GLY A 60 3.50 13.39 -1.99
C GLY A 60 1.99 13.24 -2.21
N ARG A 61 1.37 14.06 -3.07
CA ARG A 61 -0.06 13.92 -3.38
C ARG A 61 -0.24 12.97 -4.56
N MET A 62 -1.22 12.06 -4.45
CA MET A 62 -1.46 11.03 -5.47
C MET A 62 -2.03 11.64 -6.76
N THR A 63 -1.32 11.52 -7.87
CA THR A 63 -1.73 12.09 -9.16
C THR A 63 -2.45 11.10 -10.07
N GLN A 64 -2.24 9.80 -9.89
CA GLN A 64 -2.86 8.78 -10.73
C GLN A 64 -3.12 7.49 -9.95
N ALA A 65 -4.22 6.83 -10.29
CA ALA A 65 -4.48 5.44 -9.91
C ALA A 65 -4.62 4.58 -11.17
N ARG A 66 -3.98 3.42 -11.16
CA ARG A 66 -4.05 2.40 -12.22
C ARG A 66 -4.55 1.08 -11.68
N ARG A 67 -5.23 0.31 -12.54
CA ARG A 67 -5.60 -1.09 -12.30
C ARG A 67 -5.21 -1.93 -13.50
N ALA A 68 -4.51 -3.03 -13.24
CA ALA A 68 -3.94 -3.89 -14.29
C ALA A 68 -3.15 -3.08 -15.34
N GLY A 69 -2.38 -2.07 -14.89
CA GLY A 69 -1.61 -1.18 -15.77
C GLY A 69 -2.41 -0.06 -16.45
N ALA A 70 -3.73 -0.16 -16.53
CA ALA A 70 -4.59 0.86 -17.14
C ALA A 70 -4.89 2.00 -16.16
N VAL A 71 -4.81 3.25 -16.63
CA VAL A 71 -5.20 4.43 -15.85
C VAL A 71 -6.69 4.39 -15.61
N THR A 72 -7.09 4.39 -14.34
CA THR A 72 -8.50 4.43 -13.95
C THR A 72 -8.92 5.81 -13.45
N MET A 73 -8.00 6.58 -12.87
CA MET A 73 -8.27 7.92 -12.33
C MET A 73 -7.03 8.81 -12.44
N ASN A 74 -7.26 10.10 -12.70
CA ASN A 74 -6.26 11.16 -12.64
C ASN A 74 -6.72 12.24 -11.66
N TYR A 75 -5.80 12.78 -10.87
CA TYR A 75 -6.08 13.80 -9.88
C TYR A 75 -5.23 15.04 -10.14
N ARG A 76 -5.84 16.21 -9.94
CA ARG A 76 -5.17 17.50 -9.92
C ARG A 76 -5.55 18.21 -8.64
N TYR A 77 -4.59 18.89 -8.05
CA TYR A 77 -4.76 19.61 -6.79
C TYR A 77 -4.53 21.09 -7.03
N ASN A 78 -5.22 21.91 -6.25
CA ASN A 78 -4.88 23.32 -6.10
C ASN A 78 -3.56 23.48 -5.33
N GLY A 79 -2.93 24.63 -5.56
CA GLY A 79 -1.79 25.11 -4.78
C GLY A 79 -2.24 25.61 -3.41
#